data_AF-A0A953U3H5-F1
#
_entry.id   AF-A0A953U3H5-F1
#
_cell.length_a   1.000
_cell.length_b   1.000
_cell.length_c   1.000
_cell.angle_alpha   90.00
_cell.angle_beta   90.00
_cell.angle_gamma   90.00
#
_symmetry.space_group_name_H-M   'P 1'
#
loop_
_entity.id
_entity.type
_entity.pdbx_description
1 polymer ?
#
loop_
_entity_poly.entity_id
_entity_poly.type
_entity_poly.pdbx_seq_one_letter_code
_entity_poly.pdbx_strand_id
1 'polypeptide(L)'
;MRLRTIFLLIAFSTAGAFAQPPGRMAALQQSVDQKTADWDSLARTLESRLARMLPCDPRVRTAIEDVNKASDARLAALSQYWQAAAAQAHADVLSVAKALADEDAAARDVDTARAEAEQQRIAVDAQLADLADSLKRRAQLDEAGKALTAIAEQVRQRVAAADQESAKRTALTAALRDLQVACLAREKSIQTEIAALTIETARWSDYYASRIARAHTECSITNQGPTRPLRKKQ
;
A
#
# COMPACT_ATOMS: atom_id res chain seq x y z
N MET A 1 -28.96 -36.20 24.82
CA MET A 1 -28.45 -35.23 25.82
C MET A 1 -27.56 -34.22 25.12
N ARG A 2 -27.75 -32.94 25.43
CA ARG A 2 -27.30 -31.77 24.65
C ARG A 2 -25.77 -31.60 24.73
N LEU A 3 -25.06 -31.75 23.61
CA LEU A 3 -23.66 -31.34 23.51
C LEU A 3 -23.60 -29.92 22.93
N ARG A 4 -23.17 -28.98 23.77
CA ARG A 4 -22.96 -27.57 23.46
C ARG A 4 -21.90 -27.40 22.38
N THR A 5 -22.28 -26.76 21.28
CA THR A 5 -21.40 -26.26 20.22
C THR A 5 -20.51 -25.16 20.81
N ILE A 6 -19.23 -25.45 21.05
CA ILE A 6 -18.22 -24.43 21.34
C ILE A 6 -17.77 -23.87 19.99
N PHE A 7 -18.34 -22.73 19.61
CA PHE A 7 -17.84 -21.89 18.52
C PHE A 7 -16.55 -21.23 19.01
N LEU A 8 -15.40 -21.78 18.60
CA LEU A 8 -14.10 -21.21 18.91
C LEU A 8 -13.78 -20.16 17.84
N LEU A 9 -14.14 -18.91 18.15
CA LEU A 9 -13.66 -17.70 17.49
C LEU A 9 -12.15 -17.61 17.72
N ILE A 10 -11.34 -18.04 16.74
CA ILE A 10 -9.92 -17.73 16.73
C ILE A 10 -9.80 -16.27 16.27
N ALA A 11 -9.78 -15.37 17.24
CA ALA A 11 -9.31 -14.01 17.07
C ALA A 11 -7.80 -14.06 16.81
N PHE A 12 -7.39 -13.93 15.56
CA PHE A 12 -5.99 -13.66 15.21
C PHE A 12 -5.63 -12.26 15.71
N SER A 13 -5.12 -12.19 16.94
CA SER A 13 -4.49 -11.01 17.50
C SER A 13 -2.98 -11.13 17.35
N THR A 14 -2.48 -10.93 16.14
CA THR A 14 -1.07 -10.57 15.91
C THR A 14 -1.00 -9.12 15.49
N ALA A 15 -1.43 -8.24 16.41
CA ALA A 15 -1.16 -6.81 16.35
C ALA A 15 0.31 -6.54 16.71
N GLY A 16 1.19 -6.90 15.78
CA GLY A 16 2.49 -6.25 15.60
C GLY A 16 2.40 -5.28 14.43
N ALA A 17 1.28 -4.56 14.31
CA ALA A 17 1.15 -3.50 13.32
C ALA A 17 2.02 -2.34 13.78
N PHE A 18 3.06 -2.04 13.01
CA PHE A 18 3.53 -0.66 12.84
C PHE A 18 2.40 0.15 12.19
N ALA A 19 1.26 0.25 12.86
CA ALA A 19 0.19 1.13 12.48
C ALA A 19 0.69 2.53 12.78
N GLN A 20 1.03 3.30 11.74
CA GLN A 20 1.05 4.74 11.88
C GLN A 20 -0.26 5.16 12.57
N PRO A 21 -0.21 6.12 13.51
CA PRO A 21 -1.40 6.53 14.24
C PRO A 21 -2.52 6.84 13.24
N PRO A 22 -3.73 6.29 13.43
CA PRO A 22 -4.85 6.53 12.52
C PRO A 22 -5.03 8.05 12.39
N GLY A 23 -4.93 8.55 11.16
CA GLY A 23 -5.02 9.98 10.86
C GLY A 23 -3.74 10.66 10.37
N ARG A 24 -2.55 10.04 10.46
CA ARG A 24 -1.31 10.67 9.96
C ARG A 24 -1.36 10.97 8.45
N MET A 25 -1.75 9.99 7.63
CA MET A 25 -1.88 10.18 6.18
C MET A 25 -2.98 11.18 5.82
N ALA A 26 -4.09 11.18 6.57
CA ALA A 26 -5.18 12.14 6.38
C ALA A 26 -4.73 13.57 6.69
N ALA A 27 -3.95 13.76 7.76
CA ALA A 27 -3.38 15.07 8.10
C ALA A 27 -2.38 15.56 7.05
N LEU A 28 -1.54 14.67 6.50
CA LEU A 28 -0.63 15.02 5.41
C LEU A 28 -1.40 15.40 4.14
N GLN A 29 -2.47 14.66 3.80
CA GLN A 29 -3.33 15.01 2.67
C GLN A 29 -3.99 16.38 2.86
N GLN A 30 -4.56 16.65 4.04
CA GLN A 30 -5.15 17.95 4.36
C GLN A 30 -4.12 19.08 4.25
N SER A 31 -2.88 18.84 4.67
CA SER A 31 -1.78 19.79 4.50
C SER A 31 -1.48 20.07 3.03
N VAL A 32 -1.40 19.03 2.19
CA VAL A 32 -1.24 19.15 0.74
C VAL A 32 -2.36 19.97 0.12
N ASP A 33 -3.61 19.66 0.46
CA ASP A 33 -4.80 20.34 -0.07
C ASP A 33 -4.78 21.83 0.30
N GLN A 34 -4.49 22.14 1.57
CA GLN A 34 -4.39 23.52 2.04
C GLN A 34 -3.29 24.29 1.32
N LYS A 35 -2.07 23.73 1.22
CA LYS A 35 -0.93 24.42 0.58
C LYS A 35 -1.12 24.57 -0.92
N THR A 36 -1.80 23.62 -1.55
CA THR A 36 -2.18 23.72 -2.97
C THR A 36 -3.18 24.85 -3.18
N ALA A 37 -4.22 24.96 -2.34
CA ALA A 37 -5.19 26.03 -2.40
C ALA A 37 -4.58 27.42 -2.16
N ASP A 38 -3.67 27.53 -1.16
CA ASP A 38 -2.94 28.77 -0.86
C ASP A 38 -2.13 29.24 -2.08
N TRP A 39 -1.35 28.34 -2.67
CA TRP A 39 -0.55 28.63 -3.87
C TRP A 39 -1.43 29.00 -5.08
N ASP A 40 -2.49 28.23 -5.36
CA ASP A 40 -3.41 28.48 -6.48
C ASP A 40 -4.05 29.88 -6.39
N SER A 41 -4.46 30.29 -5.19
CA SER A 41 -5.06 31.60 -4.95
C SER A 41 -4.07 32.74 -5.27
N LEU A 42 -2.83 32.61 -4.83
CA LEU A 42 -1.77 33.58 -5.09
C LEU A 42 -1.38 33.59 -6.58
N ALA A 43 -1.19 32.41 -7.18
CA ALA A 43 -0.78 32.26 -8.57
C ALA A 43 -1.82 32.86 -9.55
N ARG A 44 -3.12 32.62 -9.32
CA ARG A 44 -4.20 33.16 -10.18
C ARG A 44 -4.27 34.69 -10.15
N THR A 45 -3.95 35.30 -9.02
CA THR A 45 -4.05 36.76 -8.86
C THR A 45 -2.77 37.48 -9.27
N LEU A 46 -1.64 36.77 -9.38
CA LEU A 46 -0.32 37.36 -9.67
C LEU A 46 -0.34 38.23 -10.92
N GLU A 47 -0.74 37.71 -12.08
CA GLU A 47 -0.71 38.46 -13.35
C GLU A 47 -1.54 39.74 -13.30
N SER A 48 -2.74 39.66 -12.72
CA SER A 48 -3.62 40.82 -12.57
C SER A 48 -3.02 41.92 -11.67
N ARG A 49 -2.23 41.53 -10.67
CA ARG A 49 -1.50 42.46 -9.80
C ARG A 49 -0.31 43.06 -10.52
N LEU A 50 0.49 42.22 -11.19
CA LEU A 50 1.69 42.67 -11.92
C LEU A 50 1.33 43.67 -13.03
N ALA A 51 0.24 43.45 -13.76
CA ALA A 51 -0.21 44.34 -14.83
C ALA A 51 -0.57 45.77 -14.36
N ARG A 52 -0.80 45.98 -13.06
CA ARG A 52 -1.14 47.29 -12.48
C ARG A 52 0.07 48.01 -11.88
N MET A 53 1.24 47.37 -11.87
CA MET A 53 2.45 47.89 -11.25
C MET A 53 3.48 48.30 -12.29
N LEU A 54 4.30 49.30 -11.95
CA LEU A 54 5.45 49.65 -12.78
C LEU A 54 6.53 48.57 -12.65
N PRO A 55 7.36 48.32 -13.69
CA PRO A 55 8.39 47.26 -13.68
C PRO A 55 9.41 47.34 -12.52
N CYS A 56 9.56 48.52 -11.90
CA CYS A 56 10.48 48.75 -10.78
C CYS A 56 9.78 48.85 -9.42
N ASP A 57 8.46 48.69 -9.37
CA ASP A 57 7.74 48.78 -8.10
C ASP A 57 8.22 47.63 -7.19
N PRO A 58 8.72 47.92 -5.97
CA PRO A 58 9.16 46.87 -5.05
C PRO A 58 8.08 45.81 -4.78
N ARG A 59 6.80 46.18 -4.93
CA ARG A 59 5.66 45.27 -4.77
C ARG A 59 5.58 44.18 -5.85
N VAL A 60 6.14 44.40 -7.05
CA VAL A 60 6.25 43.36 -8.10
C VAL A 60 7.08 42.19 -7.59
N ARG A 61 8.26 42.51 -7.05
CA ARG A 61 9.18 41.52 -6.52
C ARG A 61 8.57 40.78 -5.33
N THR A 62 8.01 41.51 -4.38
CA THR A 62 7.34 40.90 -3.20
C THR A 62 6.22 39.94 -3.64
N ALA A 63 5.38 40.32 -4.59
CA ALA A 63 4.31 39.46 -5.08
C ALA A 63 4.82 38.17 -5.73
N ILE A 64 5.92 38.23 -6.50
CA ILE A 64 6.55 37.06 -7.11
C ILE A 64 7.19 36.17 -6.03
N GLU A 65 7.88 36.77 -5.05
CA GLU A 65 8.50 36.03 -3.94
C GLU A 65 7.45 35.34 -3.05
N ASP A 66 6.30 35.95 -2.82
CA ASP A 66 5.20 35.36 -2.04
C ASP A 66 4.61 34.13 -2.74
N VAL A 67 4.38 34.23 -4.07
CA VAL A 67 3.91 33.08 -4.87
C VAL A 67 4.97 31.99 -4.91
N ASN A 68 6.26 32.35 -5.03
CA ASN A 68 7.37 31.40 -4.99
C ASN A 68 7.40 30.63 -3.65
N LYS A 69 7.35 31.34 -2.52
CA LYS A 69 7.31 30.71 -1.18
C LYS A 69 6.11 29.80 -1.01
N ALA A 70 4.94 30.20 -1.52
CA ALA A 70 3.75 29.35 -1.48
C ALA A 70 3.90 28.09 -2.35
N SER A 71 4.54 28.21 -3.52
CA SER A 71 4.90 27.08 -4.37
C SER A 71 5.85 26.12 -3.66
N ASP A 72 6.91 26.63 -3.03
CA ASP A 72 7.86 25.82 -2.26
C ASP A 72 7.18 25.09 -1.11
N ALA A 73 6.28 25.78 -0.39
CA ALA A 73 5.50 25.17 0.70
C ALA A 73 4.56 24.05 0.21
N ARG A 74 3.91 24.24 -0.96
CA ARG A 74 3.10 23.20 -1.63
C ARG A 74 3.95 21.99 -1.99
N LEU A 75 5.07 22.20 -2.65
CA LEU A 75 5.97 21.12 -3.10
C LEU A 75 6.59 20.36 -1.91
N ALA A 76 6.93 21.07 -0.83
CA ALA A 76 7.40 20.45 0.41
C ALA A 76 6.32 19.58 1.07
N ALA A 77 5.07 20.04 1.10
CA ALA A 77 3.95 19.26 1.64
C ALA A 77 3.69 17.99 0.79
N LEU A 78 3.70 18.12 -0.54
CA LEU A 78 3.59 16.98 -1.46
C LEU A 78 4.73 15.97 -1.26
N SER A 79 5.96 16.45 -1.08
CA SER A 79 7.13 15.60 -0.85
C SER A 79 6.97 14.79 0.45
N GLN A 80 6.54 15.43 1.53
CA GLN A 80 6.28 14.74 2.80
C GLN A 80 5.17 13.70 2.68
N TYR A 81 4.08 14.03 1.99
CA TYR A 81 2.98 13.09 1.73
C TYR A 81 3.46 11.85 0.96
N TRP A 82 4.16 12.05 -0.17
CA TRP A 82 4.60 10.95 -1.01
C TRP A 82 5.69 10.10 -0.35
N GLN A 83 6.59 10.69 0.43
CA GLN A 83 7.56 9.93 1.23
C GLN A 83 6.86 9.05 2.28
N ALA A 84 5.84 9.58 2.96
CA ALA A 84 5.06 8.79 3.92
C ALA A 84 4.27 7.67 3.21
N ALA A 85 3.68 7.97 2.05
CA ALA A 85 2.98 6.99 1.22
C ALA A 85 3.93 5.88 0.73
N ALA A 86 5.15 6.21 0.33
CA ALA A 86 6.15 5.25 -0.11
C ALA A 86 6.58 4.33 1.04
N ALA A 87 6.83 4.89 2.22
CA ALA A 87 7.16 4.10 3.41
C ALA A 87 6.03 3.14 3.80
N GLN A 88 4.77 3.59 3.71
CA GLN A 88 3.62 2.73 3.96
C GLN A 88 3.49 1.63 2.91
N ALA A 89 3.61 1.96 1.62
CA ALA A 89 3.52 0.98 0.55
C ALA A 89 4.63 -0.09 0.65
N HIS A 90 5.84 0.31 1.03
CA HIS A 90 6.93 -0.62 1.28
C HIS A 90 6.64 -1.54 2.47
N ALA A 91 6.12 -1.00 3.57
CA ALA A 91 5.71 -1.80 4.73
C ALA A 91 4.61 -2.80 4.38
N ASP A 92 3.64 -2.41 3.52
CA ASP A 92 2.59 -3.29 3.02
C ASP A 92 3.21 -4.46 2.21
N VAL A 93 4.18 -4.19 1.32
CA VAL A 93 4.90 -5.23 0.55
C VAL A 93 5.59 -6.23 1.49
N LEU A 94 6.30 -5.74 2.51
CA LEU A 94 6.97 -6.61 3.48
C LEU A 94 5.97 -7.44 4.31
N SER A 95 4.85 -6.84 4.71
CA SER A 95 3.81 -7.53 5.47
C SER A 95 3.18 -8.66 4.65
N VAL A 96 2.89 -8.41 3.37
CA VAL A 96 2.31 -9.44 2.48
C VAL A 96 3.34 -10.53 2.17
N ALA A 97 4.60 -10.16 1.93
CA ALA A 97 5.67 -11.14 1.72
C ALA A 97 5.84 -12.08 2.91
N LYS A 98 5.76 -11.53 4.13
CA LYS A 98 5.78 -12.34 5.36
C LYS A 98 4.56 -13.25 5.45
N ALA A 99 3.35 -12.72 5.25
CA ALA A 99 2.13 -13.53 5.30
C ALA A 99 2.13 -14.66 4.26
N LEU A 100 2.67 -14.40 3.07
CA LEU A 100 2.84 -15.42 2.03
C LEU A 100 3.83 -16.51 2.45
N ALA A 101 4.96 -16.14 3.06
CA ALA A 101 5.94 -17.11 3.55
C ALA A 101 5.37 -17.97 4.70
N ASP A 102 4.63 -17.36 5.62
CA ASP A 102 3.95 -18.06 6.72
C ASP A 102 2.89 -19.04 6.17
N GLU A 103 2.10 -18.63 5.18
CA GLU A 103 1.09 -19.49 4.56
C GLU A 103 1.71 -20.60 3.70
N ASP A 104 2.79 -20.33 2.95
CA ASP A 104 3.52 -21.35 2.18
C ASP A 104 4.10 -22.43 3.12
N ALA A 105 4.52 -22.07 4.33
CA ALA A 105 4.95 -23.04 5.35
C ALA A 105 3.76 -23.88 5.85
N ALA A 106 2.67 -23.22 6.23
CA ALA A 106 1.47 -23.91 6.74
C ALA A 106 0.81 -24.83 5.67
N ALA A 107 0.84 -24.43 4.39
CA ALA A 107 0.34 -25.24 3.28
C ALA A 107 1.13 -26.55 3.15
N ARG A 108 2.46 -26.54 3.36
CA ARG A 108 3.28 -27.76 3.33
C ARG A 108 2.94 -28.72 4.47
N ASP A 109 2.66 -28.19 5.66
CA ASP A 109 2.24 -28.99 6.81
C ASP A 109 0.89 -29.68 6.52
N VAL A 110 -0.05 -28.96 5.90
CA VAL A 110 -1.35 -29.52 5.49
C VAL A 110 -1.20 -30.55 4.38
N ASP A 111 -0.34 -30.33 3.40
CA ASP A 111 -0.08 -31.32 2.34
C ASP A 111 0.57 -32.59 2.89
N THR A 112 1.43 -32.46 3.90
CA THR A 112 2.00 -33.61 4.63
C THR A 112 0.90 -34.37 5.38
N ALA A 113 0.08 -33.67 6.15
CA ALA A 113 -1.04 -34.28 6.88
C ALA A 113 -2.06 -34.95 5.94
N ARG A 114 -2.29 -34.37 4.77
CA ARG A 114 -3.14 -34.93 3.71
C ARG A 114 -2.55 -36.24 3.17
N ALA A 115 -1.25 -36.28 2.87
CA ALA A 115 -0.57 -37.48 2.41
C ALA A 115 -0.62 -38.60 3.47
N GLU A 116 -0.42 -38.27 4.75
CA GLU A 116 -0.53 -39.22 5.86
C GLU A 116 -1.96 -39.76 6.01
N ALA A 117 -2.98 -38.88 5.94
CA ALA A 117 -4.37 -39.29 6.01
C ALA A 117 -4.75 -40.24 4.85
N GLU A 118 -4.23 -39.97 3.65
CA GLU A 118 -4.46 -40.82 2.48
C GLU A 118 -3.78 -42.19 2.62
N GLN A 119 -2.55 -42.24 3.14
CA GLN A 119 -1.88 -43.50 3.47
C GLN A 119 -2.65 -44.31 4.51
N GLN A 120 -3.19 -43.66 5.55
CA GLN A 120 -4.04 -44.30 6.55
C GLN A 120 -5.31 -44.87 5.93
N ARG A 121 -5.96 -44.14 5.02
CA ARG A 121 -7.14 -44.63 4.28
C ARG A 121 -6.82 -45.90 3.50
N ILE A 122 -5.73 -45.89 2.72
CA ILE A 122 -5.30 -47.04 1.93
C ILE A 122 -5.03 -48.25 2.83
N ALA A 123 -4.33 -48.06 3.96
CA ALA A 123 -4.03 -49.14 4.90
C ALA A 123 -5.30 -49.72 5.55
N VAL A 124 -6.25 -48.86 5.97
CA VAL A 124 -7.51 -49.29 6.59
C VAL A 124 -8.40 -50.01 5.57
N ASP A 125 -8.51 -49.48 4.35
CA ASP A 125 -9.29 -50.13 3.28
C ASP A 125 -8.69 -51.51 2.91
N ALA A 126 -7.35 -51.65 2.91
CA ALA A 126 -6.68 -52.94 2.70
C ALA A 126 -6.95 -53.93 3.84
N GLN A 127 -6.81 -53.50 5.09
CA GLN A 127 -7.12 -54.34 6.26
C GLN A 127 -8.58 -54.80 6.29
N LEU A 128 -9.51 -53.92 5.92
CA LEU A 128 -10.92 -54.27 5.78
C LEU A 128 -11.15 -55.32 4.69
N ALA A 129 -10.48 -55.18 3.54
CA ALA A 129 -10.58 -56.15 2.45
C ALA A 129 -10.07 -57.53 2.88
N ASP A 130 -8.92 -57.60 3.56
CA ASP A 130 -8.36 -58.86 4.08
C ASP A 130 -9.27 -59.53 5.11
N LEU A 131 -9.93 -58.73 5.97
CA LEU A 131 -10.83 -59.22 7.01
C LEU A 131 -12.22 -59.62 6.47
N ALA A 132 -12.62 -59.13 5.30
CA ALA A 132 -13.97 -59.31 4.77
C ALA A 132 -14.37 -60.79 4.67
N ASP A 133 -13.48 -61.66 4.21
CA ASP A 133 -13.77 -63.10 4.07
C ASP A 133 -13.83 -63.83 5.41
N SER A 134 -13.08 -63.37 6.42
CA SER A 134 -13.15 -63.90 7.79
C SER A 134 -14.46 -63.49 8.47
N LEU A 135 -14.91 -62.25 8.25
CA LEU A 135 -16.19 -61.74 8.77
C LEU A 135 -17.38 -62.48 8.16
N LYS A 136 -17.38 -62.75 6.85
CA LYS A 136 -18.45 -63.52 6.18
C LYS A 136 -18.66 -64.92 6.76
N ARG A 137 -17.59 -65.58 7.20
CA ARG A 137 -17.64 -66.97 7.69
C ARG A 137 -18.06 -67.08 9.16
N ARG A 138 -18.07 -65.98 9.93
CA ARG A 138 -18.26 -66.01 11.38
C ARG A 138 -19.29 -64.98 11.84
N ALA A 139 -20.55 -65.40 11.93
CA ALA A 139 -21.68 -64.55 12.34
C ALA A 139 -21.48 -63.83 13.70
N GLN A 140 -20.72 -64.42 14.63
CA GLN A 140 -20.40 -63.80 15.91
C GLN A 140 -19.52 -62.52 15.82
N LEU A 141 -18.97 -62.21 14.64
CA LEU A 141 -18.13 -61.03 14.41
C LEU A 141 -18.87 -59.86 13.72
N ASP A 142 -20.19 -59.97 13.53
CA ASP A 142 -20.97 -58.99 12.77
C ASP A 142 -20.88 -57.56 13.35
N GLU A 143 -20.93 -57.44 14.68
CA GLU A 143 -20.82 -56.15 15.38
C GLU A 143 -19.42 -55.52 15.23
N ALA A 144 -18.37 -56.34 15.30
CA ALA A 144 -17.00 -55.89 15.04
C ALA A 144 -16.83 -55.43 13.59
N GLY A 145 -17.46 -56.10 12.63
CA GLY A 145 -17.48 -55.70 11.22
C GLY A 145 -18.14 -54.33 11.00
N LYS A 146 -19.26 -54.06 11.69
CA LYS A 146 -19.91 -52.73 11.67
C LYS A 146 -19.02 -51.65 12.26
N ALA A 147 -18.37 -51.92 13.39
CA ALA A 147 -17.44 -50.97 14.02
C ALA A 147 -16.25 -50.64 13.11
N LEU A 148 -15.64 -51.63 12.46
CA LEU A 148 -14.54 -51.40 11.52
C LEU A 148 -14.97 -50.59 10.29
N THR A 149 -16.18 -50.85 9.77
CA THR A 149 -16.75 -50.07 8.66
C THR A 149 -16.98 -48.62 9.07
N ALA A 150 -17.48 -48.39 10.29
CA ALA A 150 -17.65 -47.04 10.84
C ALA A 150 -16.31 -46.30 11.01
N ILE A 151 -15.25 -47.00 11.44
CA ILE A 151 -13.90 -46.43 11.52
C ILE A 151 -13.38 -46.04 10.13
N ALA A 152 -13.53 -46.90 9.12
CA ALA A 152 -13.09 -46.57 7.76
C ALA A 152 -13.84 -45.37 7.19
N GLU A 153 -15.14 -45.25 7.48
CA GLU A 153 -15.91 -44.06 7.09
C GLU A 153 -15.40 -42.78 7.76
N GLN A 154 -15.05 -42.83 9.06
CA GLN A 154 -14.41 -41.69 9.73
C GLN A 154 -13.06 -41.32 9.10
N VAL A 155 -12.26 -42.32 8.68
CA VAL A 155 -10.99 -42.07 7.98
C VAL A 155 -11.23 -41.39 6.62
N ARG A 156 -12.22 -41.84 5.84
CA ARG A 156 -12.59 -41.18 4.58
C ARG A 156 -13.03 -39.73 4.80
N GLN A 157 -13.81 -39.47 5.84
CA GLN A 157 -14.23 -38.10 6.19
C GLN A 157 -13.03 -37.21 6.55
N ARG A 158 -12.02 -37.74 7.26
CA ARG A 158 -10.78 -37.02 7.56
C ARG A 158 -9.99 -36.68 6.30
N VAL A 159 -9.86 -37.62 5.37
CA VAL A 159 -9.20 -37.36 4.07
C VAL A 159 -9.93 -36.27 3.29
N ALA A 160 -11.26 -36.37 3.18
CA ALA A 160 -12.06 -35.36 2.50
C ALA A 160 -11.94 -33.96 3.14
N ALA A 161 -11.86 -33.89 4.48
CA ALA A 161 -11.62 -32.62 5.18
C ALA A 161 -10.21 -32.07 4.91
N ALA A 162 -9.18 -32.93 4.86
CA ALA A 162 -7.82 -32.54 4.52
C ALA A 162 -7.70 -32.05 3.06
N ASP A 163 -8.38 -32.71 2.12
CA ASP A 163 -8.48 -32.25 0.72
C ASP A 163 -9.12 -30.85 0.63
N GLN A 164 -10.22 -30.64 1.35
CA GLN A 164 -10.91 -29.35 1.37
C GLN A 164 -10.03 -28.24 1.97
N GLU A 165 -9.28 -28.54 3.04
CA GLU A 165 -8.37 -27.59 3.67
C GLU A 165 -7.18 -27.25 2.74
N SER A 166 -6.56 -28.26 2.11
CA SER A 166 -5.49 -28.05 1.11
C SER A 166 -5.96 -27.17 -0.05
N ALA A 167 -7.18 -27.37 -0.55
CA ALA A 167 -7.78 -26.55 -1.60
C ALA A 167 -7.99 -25.08 -1.16
N LYS A 168 -8.49 -24.85 0.06
CA LYS A 168 -8.67 -23.49 0.61
C LYS A 168 -7.34 -22.77 0.76
N ARG A 169 -6.31 -23.46 1.25
CA ARG A 169 -4.96 -22.89 1.42
C ARG A 169 -4.32 -22.55 0.09
N THR A 170 -4.45 -23.43 -0.91
CA THR A 170 -4.01 -23.14 -2.28
C THR A 170 -4.64 -21.85 -2.81
N ALA A 171 -5.94 -21.66 -2.60
CA ALA A 171 -6.63 -20.44 -2.99
C ALA A 171 -6.14 -19.20 -2.20
N LEU A 172 -5.89 -19.35 -0.90
CA LEU A 172 -5.34 -18.27 -0.06
C LEU A 172 -3.93 -17.88 -0.51
N THR A 173 -3.04 -18.84 -0.76
CA THR A 173 -1.70 -18.60 -1.29
C THR A 173 -1.75 -17.85 -2.63
N ALA A 174 -2.66 -18.24 -3.53
CA ALA A 174 -2.87 -17.53 -4.79
C ALA A 174 -3.30 -16.07 -4.56
N ALA A 175 -4.29 -15.85 -3.67
CA ALA A 175 -4.74 -14.50 -3.33
C ALA A 175 -3.64 -13.63 -2.68
N LEU A 176 -2.77 -14.22 -1.85
CA LEU A 176 -1.63 -13.52 -1.25
C LEU A 176 -0.58 -13.14 -2.30
N ARG A 177 -0.36 -13.98 -3.31
CA ARG A 177 0.53 -13.65 -4.44
C ARG A 177 -0.04 -12.51 -5.28
N ASP A 178 -1.33 -12.54 -5.58
CA ASP A 178 -2.00 -11.45 -6.31
C ASP A 178 -1.93 -10.14 -5.52
N LEU A 179 -2.15 -10.21 -4.20
CA LEU A 179 -2.01 -9.05 -3.32
C LEU A 179 -0.57 -8.53 -3.31
N GLN A 180 0.44 -9.41 -3.30
CA GLN A 180 1.84 -9.01 -3.36
C GLN A 180 2.16 -8.24 -4.65
N VAL A 181 1.67 -8.74 -5.79
CA VAL A 181 1.82 -8.07 -7.09
C VAL A 181 1.16 -6.68 -7.07
N ALA A 182 -0.05 -6.58 -6.50
CA ALA A 182 -0.74 -5.30 -6.36
C ALA A 182 0.02 -4.30 -5.47
N CYS A 183 0.57 -4.76 -4.35
CA CYS A 183 1.39 -3.93 -3.45
C CYS A 183 2.67 -3.43 -4.15
N LEU A 184 3.38 -4.29 -4.88
CA LEU A 184 4.56 -3.90 -5.65
C LEU A 184 4.23 -2.90 -6.77
N ALA A 185 3.10 -3.09 -7.46
CA ALA A 185 2.64 -2.15 -8.47
C ALA A 185 2.33 -0.77 -7.86
N ARG A 186 1.70 -0.74 -6.68
CA ARG A 186 1.43 0.49 -5.93
C ARG A 186 2.72 1.19 -5.49
N GLU A 187 3.69 0.46 -4.94
CA GLU A 187 4.99 1.01 -4.56
C GLU A 187 5.68 1.66 -5.77
N LYS A 188 5.71 0.97 -6.91
CA LYS A 188 6.28 1.50 -8.16
C LYS A 188 5.54 2.75 -8.66
N SER A 189 4.21 2.77 -8.57
CA SER A 189 3.41 3.95 -8.92
C SER A 189 3.79 5.15 -8.06
N ILE A 190 3.93 4.96 -6.74
CA ILE A 190 4.33 6.03 -5.82
C ILE A 190 5.74 6.55 -6.13
N GLN A 191 6.68 5.67 -6.46
CA GLN A 191 8.03 6.09 -6.89
C GLN A 191 7.99 6.93 -8.18
N THR A 192 7.07 6.61 -9.08
CA THR A 192 6.86 7.41 -10.30
C THR A 192 6.35 8.82 -9.96
N GLU A 193 5.42 8.94 -9.02
CA GLU A 193 4.92 10.25 -8.54
C GLU A 193 6.01 11.06 -7.84
N ILE A 194 6.88 10.43 -7.04
CA ILE A 194 8.03 11.10 -6.40
C ILE A 194 9.00 11.65 -7.46
N ALA A 195 9.28 10.86 -8.51
CA ALA A 195 10.13 11.31 -9.61
C ALA A 195 9.48 12.48 -10.38
N ALA A 196 8.17 12.42 -10.65
CA ALA A 196 7.44 13.50 -11.28
C ALA A 196 7.45 14.79 -10.44
N LEU A 197 7.27 14.67 -9.13
CA LEU A 197 7.34 15.81 -8.19
C LEU A 197 8.73 16.46 -8.20
N THR A 198 9.80 15.68 -8.33
CA THR A 198 11.17 16.20 -8.42
C THR A 198 11.34 17.08 -9.66
N ILE A 199 10.79 16.66 -10.80
CA ILE A 199 10.79 17.44 -12.05
C ILE A 199 9.94 18.70 -11.89
N GLU A 200 8.75 18.58 -11.31
CA GLU A 200 7.87 19.74 -11.04
C GLU A 200 8.57 20.76 -10.13
N THR A 201 9.29 20.29 -9.11
CA THR A 201 10.02 21.15 -8.17
C THR A 201 11.09 21.98 -8.88
N ALA A 202 11.92 21.33 -9.70
CA ALA A 202 12.93 22.03 -10.49
C ALA A 202 12.29 23.06 -11.44
N ARG A 203 11.22 22.67 -12.14
CA ARG A 203 10.51 23.52 -13.09
C ARG A 203 9.97 24.80 -12.45
N TRP A 204 9.31 24.70 -11.29
CA TRP A 204 8.76 25.88 -10.62
C TRP A 204 9.84 26.76 -10.00
N SER A 205 10.88 26.17 -9.43
CA SER A 205 12.05 26.89 -8.93
C SER A 205 12.68 27.75 -10.04
N ASP A 206 12.94 27.14 -11.20
CA ASP A 206 13.52 27.85 -12.36
C ASP A 206 12.57 28.94 -12.89
N TYR A 207 11.27 28.64 -12.94
CA TYR A 207 10.24 29.59 -13.37
C TYR A 207 10.24 30.85 -12.50
N TYR A 208 10.14 30.72 -11.18
CA TYR A 208 10.10 31.88 -10.29
C TYR A 208 11.46 32.60 -10.20
N ALA A 209 12.57 31.85 -10.23
CA ALA A 209 13.91 32.45 -10.31
C ALA A 209 14.08 33.33 -11.56
N SER A 210 13.63 32.85 -12.72
CA SER A 210 13.68 33.61 -13.97
C SER A 210 12.85 34.91 -13.91
N ARG A 211 11.68 34.86 -13.25
CA ARG A 211 10.82 36.04 -13.08
C ARG A 211 11.41 37.07 -12.14
N ILE A 212 12.02 36.64 -11.04
CA ILE A 212 12.74 37.53 -10.12
C ILE A 212 13.93 38.17 -10.84
N ALA A 213 14.72 37.40 -11.59
CA ALA A 213 15.84 37.91 -12.38
C ALA A 213 15.40 38.93 -13.46
N ARG A 214 14.27 38.67 -14.12
CA ARG A 214 13.67 39.62 -15.08
C ARG A 214 13.25 40.92 -14.40
N ALA A 215 12.56 40.84 -13.26
CA ALA A 215 12.18 42.03 -12.49
C ALA A 215 13.41 42.87 -12.08
N HIS A 216 14.51 42.21 -11.68
CA HIS A 216 15.79 42.88 -11.40
C HIS A 216 16.38 43.58 -12.63
N THR A 217 16.32 42.93 -13.79
CA THR A 217 16.87 43.46 -15.05
C THR A 217 16.04 44.63 -15.58
N GLU A 218 14.72 44.53 -15.54
CA GLU A 218 13.83 45.64 -15.93
C GLU A 218 14.01 46.85 -15.00
N CYS A 219 14.25 46.59 -13.70
CA CYS A 219 14.53 47.63 -12.72
C CYS A 219 15.88 48.33 -12.94
N SER A 220 16.93 47.58 -13.28
CA SER A 220 18.25 48.17 -13.56
C SER A 220 18.24 49.03 -14.81
N ILE A 221 17.52 48.62 -15.87
CA ILE A 221 17.38 49.42 -17.10
C ILE A 221 16.62 50.72 -16.84
N THR A 222 15.50 50.65 -16.12
CA THR A 222 14.64 51.82 -15.90
C THR A 222 15.27 52.85 -14.94
N ASN A 223 16.01 52.40 -13.93
CA ASN A 223 16.70 53.29 -12.99
C ASN A 223 17.98 53.94 -13.58
N GLN A 224 18.45 53.50 -14.74
CA GLN A 224 19.56 54.11 -15.48
C GLN A 224 19.13 55.31 -16.38
N GLY A 225 18.00 55.96 -16.07
CA GLY A 225 17.50 57.13 -16.82
C GLY A 225 18.55 58.23 -17.03
N PRO A 226 18.41 59.06 -18.09
CA PRO A 226 19.51 59.82 -18.69
C PRO A 226 20.18 60.71 -17.65
N THR A 227 21.51 60.62 -17.55
CA THR A 227 22.35 61.63 -16.90
C THR A 227 22.01 62.97 -17.55
N ARG A 228 21.11 63.74 -16.92
CA ARG A 228 20.75 65.08 -17.36
C ARG A 228 22.04 65.89 -17.35
N PRO A 229 22.58 66.33 -18.49
CA PRO A 229 23.78 67.17 -18.46
C PRO A 229 23.40 68.40 -17.65
N LEU A 230 24.16 68.64 -16.57
CA LEU A 230 24.05 69.86 -15.78
C LEU A 230 24.22 71.03 -16.75
N ARG A 231 23.11 71.67 -17.08
CA ARG A 231 23.09 72.87 -17.91
C ARG A 231 23.86 73.93 -17.11
N LYS A 232 25.15 74.13 -17.44
CA LYS A 232 25.96 75.21 -16.88
C LYS A 232 25.16 76.50 -17.03
N LYS A 233 24.75 77.09 -15.91
CA LYS A 233 24.32 78.49 -15.89
C LYS A 233 25.57 79.33 -16.19
N GLN A 234 25.33 80.36 -17.00
CA GLN A 234 26.28 81.31 -17.56
C GLN A 234 27.32 81.81 -16.57
#